data_AF-A0A813PNK2-F1
#
_entry.id   AF-A0A813PNK2-F1
#
_cell.length_a   1.000
_cell.length_b   1.000
_cell.length_c   1.000
_cell.angle_alpha   90.00
_cell.angle_beta   90.00
_cell.angle_gamma   90.00
#
_symmetry.space_group_name_H-M   'P 1'
#
loop_
_entity.id
_entity.type
_entity.pdbx_description
1 polymer ?
#
loop_
_entity_poly.entity_id
_entity_poly.type
_entity_poly.pdbx_seq_one_letter_code
_entity_poly.pdbx_strand_id
1 'polypeptide(L)'
;MFLISTFFDKANSAAAGTGGLWFLSYLPYAFIPPRYETMTRAAKMGTCLLHNIGLSLGAQLIGQFEGKGTGLQWSMFNEPVSVDDNFTMQDVIIMLYSDAAIYLLFALYIENIWPGQYGIPKSFYYPFQLSYWRGYTTSNVHVSDEFIDEAENNNSAAFESEPVDKELGVQLNNVSKTYSFLLNNRPPVHAVQNLSMNIYHGQLTALLGHNGAGKSTTISMITGQSSYVIATPGQYLITQPTALQCVPLPMM
;
A
#
# COMPACT_ATOMS: atom_id res chain seq x y z
N MET A 1 -2.83 12.45 -10.67
CA MET A 1 -2.41 13.27 -9.51
C MET A 1 -2.00 12.38 -8.33
N PHE A 2 -2.89 11.52 -7.83
CA PHE A 2 -2.60 10.62 -6.70
C PHE A 2 -1.37 9.71 -6.91
N LEU A 3 -1.22 9.13 -8.10
CA LEU A 3 -0.04 8.32 -8.47
C LEU A 3 1.28 9.12 -8.49
N ILE A 4 1.23 10.42 -8.76
CA ILE A 4 2.45 11.23 -8.84
C ILE A 4 2.90 11.59 -7.42
N SER A 5 1.96 11.81 -6.50
CA SER A 5 2.28 12.10 -5.10
C SER A 5 2.94 10.92 -4.38
N THR A 6 2.68 9.67 -4.76
CA THR A 6 3.32 8.50 -4.13
C THR A 6 4.82 8.42 -4.37
N PHE A 7 5.36 9.12 -5.39
CA PHE A 7 6.80 9.15 -5.67
C PHE A 7 7.56 10.23 -4.90
N PHE A 8 6.88 11.14 -4.20
CA PHE A 8 7.53 12.26 -3.52
C PHE A 8 7.34 12.19 -2.01
N ASP A 9 8.45 12.01 -1.28
CA ASP A 9 8.45 12.02 0.18
C ASP A 9 8.16 13.41 0.79
N LYS A 10 8.36 14.48 0.02
CA LYS A 10 8.21 15.87 0.48
C LYS A 10 7.09 16.58 -0.27
N ALA A 11 6.16 17.18 0.46
CA ALA A 11 5.00 17.89 -0.09
C ALA A 11 5.37 19.00 -1.11
N ASN A 12 6.40 19.80 -0.82
CA ASN A 12 6.82 20.89 -1.71
C ASN A 12 7.40 20.37 -3.04
N SER A 13 8.13 19.23 -3.00
CA SER A 13 8.63 18.58 -4.22
C SER A 13 7.50 17.94 -5.01
N ALA A 14 6.54 17.33 -4.31
CA ALA A 14 5.36 16.73 -4.92
C ALA A 14 4.52 17.77 -5.66
N ALA A 15 4.31 18.94 -5.06
CA ALA A 15 3.55 20.03 -5.66
C ALA A 15 4.21 20.56 -6.95
N ALA A 16 5.51 20.85 -6.91
CA ALA A 16 6.26 21.33 -8.08
C ALA A 16 6.32 20.27 -9.21
N GLY A 17 6.60 19.01 -8.85
CA GLY A 17 6.68 17.90 -9.81
C GLY A 17 5.33 17.61 -10.46
N THR A 18 4.25 17.60 -9.67
CA THR A 18 2.89 17.36 -10.18
C THR A 18 2.42 18.48 -11.12
N GLY A 19 2.70 19.75 -10.77
CA GLY A 19 2.39 20.88 -11.64
C GLY A 19 3.13 20.80 -12.97
N GLY A 20 4.44 20.51 -12.95
CA GLY A 20 5.24 20.32 -14.15
C GLY A 20 4.72 19.18 -15.05
N LEU A 21 4.38 18.04 -14.45
CA LEU A 21 3.84 16.90 -15.20
C LEU A 21 2.45 17.18 -15.78
N TRP A 22 1.62 17.97 -15.07
CA TRP A 22 0.31 18.39 -15.56
C TRP A 22 0.43 19.30 -16.78
N PHE A 23 1.33 20.29 -16.75
CA PHE A 23 1.62 21.12 -17.92
C PHE A 23 2.17 20.29 -19.09
N LEU A 24 3.10 19.36 -18.83
CA LEU A 24 3.64 18.46 -19.84
C LEU A 24 2.54 17.59 -20.48
N SER A 25 1.59 17.13 -19.67
CA SER A 25 0.45 16.32 -20.14
C SER A 25 -0.54 17.12 -21.00
N TYR A 26 -0.58 18.44 -20.85
CA TYR A 26 -1.43 19.34 -21.64
C TYR A 26 -0.78 19.75 -22.97
N LEU A 27 0.56 19.76 -23.07
CA LEU A 27 1.27 20.17 -24.30
C LEU A 27 0.82 19.45 -25.58
N PRO A 28 0.59 18.12 -25.59
CA PRO A 28 0.15 17.44 -26.81
C PRO A 28 -1.21 17.93 -27.32
N TYR A 29 -2.10 18.39 -26.43
CA TYR A 29 -3.42 18.91 -26.82
C TYR A 29 -3.31 20.12 -27.75
N ALA A 30 -2.32 20.99 -27.57
CA ALA A 30 -2.13 22.16 -28.43
C ALA A 30 -1.87 21.79 -29.91
N PHE A 31 -1.40 20.57 -30.19
CA PHE A 31 -1.08 20.10 -31.53
C PHE A 31 -2.18 19.25 -32.18
N ILE A 32 -3.26 18.94 -31.45
CA ILE A 32 -4.34 18.06 -31.91
C ILE A 32 -5.37 18.78 -32.79
N PRO A 33 -5.95 19.94 -32.41
CA PRO A 33 -6.98 20.62 -33.22
C PRO A 33 -6.59 20.84 -34.69
N PRO A 34 -5.38 21.33 -35.04
CA PRO A 34 -5.03 21.57 -36.45
C PRO A 34 -4.75 20.29 -37.25
N ARG A 35 -4.62 19.13 -36.60
CA ARG A 35 -4.33 17.84 -37.25
C ARG A 35 -5.45 16.81 -37.07
N TYR A 36 -6.53 17.18 -36.41
CA TYR A 36 -7.59 16.26 -36.01
C TYR A 36 -8.21 15.53 -37.21
N GLU A 37 -8.40 16.22 -38.33
CA GLU A 37 -9.00 15.66 -39.55
C GLU A 37 -8.06 14.72 -40.32
N THR A 38 -6.74 14.86 -40.16
CA THR A 38 -5.74 14.02 -40.86
C THR A 38 -5.31 12.80 -40.04
N MET A 39 -5.76 12.69 -38.78
CA MET A 39 -5.39 11.62 -37.87
C MET A 39 -6.30 10.40 -37.98
N THR A 40 -5.70 9.21 -37.96
CA THR A 40 -6.44 7.94 -37.94
C THR A 40 -7.16 7.73 -36.61
N ARG A 41 -8.25 6.95 -36.61
CA ARG A 41 -9.02 6.60 -35.39
C ARG A 41 -8.13 6.06 -34.26
N ALA A 42 -7.18 5.19 -34.58
CA ALA A 42 -6.24 4.64 -33.60
C ALA A 42 -5.31 5.71 -33.00
N ALA A 43 -4.87 6.69 -33.80
CA ALA A 43 -4.06 7.80 -33.29
C ALA A 43 -4.88 8.70 -32.36
N LYS A 44 -6.16 8.97 -32.69
CA LYS A 44 -7.09 9.70 -31.81
C LYS A 44 -7.30 8.96 -30.48
N MET A 45 -7.55 7.65 -30.54
CA MET A 45 -7.66 6.80 -29.35
C MET A 45 -6.37 6.78 -28.52
N GLY A 46 -5.21 6.70 -29.17
CA GLY A 46 -3.91 6.76 -28.50
C GLY A 46 -3.65 8.09 -27.79
N THR A 47 -4.11 9.22 -28.36
CA THR A 47 -4.03 10.51 -27.66
C THR A 47 -4.98 10.61 -26.47
N CYS A 48 -6.07 9.83 -26.45
CA CYS A 48 -7.01 9.79 -25.33
C CYS A 48 -6.47 9.08 -24.09
N LEU A 49 -5.40 8.25 -24.22
CA LEU A 49 -4.71 7.60 -23.08
C LEU A 49 -4.14 8.61 -22.07
N LEU A 50 -4.01 9.87 -22.47
CA LEU A 50 -3.82 10.96 -21.54
C LEU A 50 -5.20 11.46 -21.13
N HIS A 51 -5.63 11.13 -19.91
CA HIS A 51 -6.95 11.51 -19.37
C HIS A 51 -7.36 12.98 -19.62
N ASN A 52 -6.41 13.92 -19.57
CA ASN A 52 -6.67 15.35 -19.86
C ASN A 52 -7.12 15.59 -21.31
N ILE A 53 -6.54 14.85 -22.26
CA ILE A 53 -6.85 14.96 -23.69
C ILE A 53 -8.14 14.22 -24.00
N GLY A 54 -8.34 13.02 -23.43
CA GLY A 54 -9.58 12.26 -23.58
C GLY A 54 -10.81 13.06 -23.14
N LEU A 55 -10.74 13.71 -21.96
CA LEU A 55 -11.81 14.58 -21.47
C LEU A 55 -12.06 15.78 -22.40
N SER A 56 -10.99 16.39 -22.91
CA SER A 56 -11.09 17.55 -23.81
C SER A 56 -11.72 17.19 -25.16
N LEU A 57 -11.31 16.08 -25.77
CA LEU A 57 -11.90 15.56 -27.01
C LEU A 57 -13.36 15.13 -26.81
N GLY A 58 -13.69 14.53 -25.67
CA GLY A 58 -15.08 14.25 -25.30
C GLY A 58 -15.93 15.52 -25.22
N ALA A 59 -15.42 16.57 -24.58
CA ALA A 59 -16.10 17.87 -24.52
C ALA A 59 -16.27 18.52 -25.91
N GLN A 60 -15.27 18.41 -26.79
CA GLN A 60 -15.37 18.90 -28.17
C GLN A 60 -16.46 18.16 -28.96
N LEU A 61 -16.53 16.83 -28.86
CA LEU A 61 -17.57 16.03 -29.52
C LEU A 61 -18.96 16.38 -29.00
N ILE A 62 -19.12 16.60 -27.70
CA ILE A 62 -20.39 17.09 -27.12
C ILE A 62 -20.78 18.42 -27.76
N GLY A 63 -19.84 19.37 -27.84
CA GLY A 63 -20.08 20.67 -28.48
C GLY A 63 -20.45 20.55 -29.96
N GLN A 64 -19.89 19.59 -30.69
CA GLN A 64 -20.25 19.34 -32.09
C GLN A 64 -21.66 18.73 -32.24
N PHE A 65 -22.04 17.80 -31.35
CA PHE A 65 -23.42 17.26 -31.31
C PHE A 65 -24.44 18.33 -30.94
N GLU A 66 -24.09 19.27 -30.06
CA GLU A 66 -24.92 20.46 -29.77
C GLU A 66 -24.99 21.40 -30.97
N GLY A 67 -23.87 21.64 -31.66
CA GLY A 67 -23.82 22.48 -32.86
C GLY A 67 -24.66 21.94 -34.03
N LYS A 68 -24.92 20.62 -34.07
CA LYS A 68 -25.83 19.97 -35.02
C LYS A 68 -27.31 20.06 -34.62
N GLY A 69 -27.63 20.52 -33.41
CA GLY A 69 -28.99 20.69 -32.92
C GLY A 69 -29.66 19.41 -32.40
N THR A 70 -28.99 18.24 -32.46
CA THR A 70 -29.49 16.97 -31.88
C THR A 70 -29.13 16.81 -30.42
N GLY A 71 -28.00 17.42 -30.00
CA GLY A 71 -27.40 17.18 -28.69
C GLY A 71 -26.84 15.76 -28.55
N LEU A 72 -26.16 15.48 -27.44
CA LEU A 72 -25.67 14.14 -27.12
C LEU A 72 -26.81 13.30 -26.51
N GLN A 73 -27.35 12.34 -27.27
CA GLN A 73 -28.35 11.39 -26.77
C GLN A 73 -27.76 10.01 -26.53
N TRP A 74 -28.35 9.25 -25.59
CA TRP A 74 -27.90 7.90 -25.24
C TRP A 74 -27.92 6.91 -26.40
N SER A 75 -28.86 7.09 -27.33
CA SER A 75 -28.97 6.29 -28.55
C SER A 75 -27.87 6.57 -29.57
N MET A 76 -27.23 7.75 -29.50
CA MET A 76 -26.25 8.23 -30.49
C MET A 76 -24.79 8.05 -30.03
N PHE A 77 -24.51 7.40 -28.89
CA PHE A 77 -23.14 7.24 -28.38
C PHE A 77 -22.20 6.49 -29.33
N ASN A 78 -22.75 5.56 -30.11
CA ASN A 78 -22.02 4.74 -31.07
C ASN A 78 -22.08 5.34 -32.49
N GLU A 79 -22.72 6.48 -32.66
CA GLU A 79 -22.80 7.15 -33.97
C GLU A 79 -21.67 8.17 -34.10
N PRO A 80 -21.00 8.22 -35.27
CA PRO A 80 -19.97 9.21 -35.54
C PRO A 80 -20.58 10.60 -35.69
N VAL A 81 -19.88 11.62 -35.21
CA VAL A 81 -20.34 13.01 -35.37
C VAL A 81 -20.30 13.44 -36.84
N SER A 82 -19.27 13.08 -37.60
CA SER A 82 -19.15 13.44 -39.02
C SER A 82 -19.04 12.18 -39.89
N VAL A 83 -19.53 12.24 -41.13
CA VAL A 83 -19.38 11.14 -42.09
C VAL A 83 -17.90 10.90 -42.44
N ASP A 84 -17.08 11.94 -42.30
CA ASP A 84 -15.63 11.90 -42.53
C ASP A 84 -14.82 11.48 -41.29
N ASP A 85 -15.45 11.34 -40.11
CA ASP A 85 -14.77 10.96 -38.87
C ASP A 85 -15.42 9.75 -38.19
N ASN A 86 -14.65 8.67 -38.05
CA ASN A 86 -15.10 7.43 -37.41
C ASN A 86 -14.93 7.44 -35.87
N PHE A 87 -14.54 8.57 -35.29
CA PHE A 87 -14.35 8.71 -33.84
C PHE A 87 -15.69 8.98 -33.14
N THR A 88 -16.02 8.14 -32.16
CA THR A 88 -17.31 8.17 -31.47
C THR A 88 -17.16 8.54 -30.00
N MET A 89 -18.25 8.98 -29.38
CA MET A 89 -18.28 9.25 -27.94
C MET A 89 -18.08 7.98 -27.10
N GLN A 90 -18.50 6.82 -27.62
CA GLN A 90 -18.22 5.53 -27.02
C GLN A 90 -16.71 5.25 -26.91
N ASP A 91 -15.93 5.56 -27.95
CA ASP A 91 -14.47 5.37 -27.94
C ASP A 91 -13.80 6.20 -26.83
N VAL A 92 -14.27 7.44 -26.61
CA VAL A 92 -13.78 8.31 -25.54
C VAL A 92 -14.07 7.72 -24.16
N ILE A 93 -15.30 7.26 -23.93
CA ILE A 93 -15.74 6.72 -22.64
C ILE A 93 -14.97 5.43 -22.32
N ILE A 94 -14.82 4.52 -23.28
CA ILE A 94 -14.08 3.27 -23.10
C ILE A 94 -12.61 3.56 -22.75
N MET A 95 -12.00 4.53 -23.44
CA MET A 95 -10.62 4.93 -23.15
C MET A 95 -10.48 5.57 -21.77
N LEU A 96 -11.43 6.41 -21.35
CA LEU A 96 -11.42 7.03 -20.02
C LEU A 96 -11.54 5.99 -18.88
N TYR A 97 -12.41 4.99 -19.03
CA TYR A 97 -12.51 3.89 -18.07
C TYR A 97 -11.26 3.02 -18.05
N SER A 98 -10.68 2.76 -19.22
CA SER A 98 -9.43 2.00 -19.35
C SER A 98 -8.27 2.73 -18.66
N ASP A 99 -8.15 4.04 -18.85
CA ASP A 99 -7.15 4.87 -18.17
C ASP A 99 -7.34 4.84 -16.65
N ALA A 100 -8.58 4.97 -16.17
CA ALA A 100 -8.88 4.88 -14.75
C ALA A 100 -8.43 3.52 -14.16
N ALA A 101 -8.68 2.43 -14.87
CA ALA A 101 -8.23 1.09 -14.47
C ALA A 101 -6.70 0.97 -14.48
N ILE A 102 -6.03 1.49 -15.52
CA ILE A 102 -4.57 1.47 -15.63
C ILE A 102 -3.94 2.28 -14.50
N TYR A 103 -4.39 3.51 -14.25
CA TYR A 103 -3.88 4.34 -13.17
C TYR A 103 -4.15 3.74 -11.79
N LEU A 104 -5.29 3.07 -11.60
CA LEU A 104 -5.59 2.34 -10.36
C LEU A 104 -4.62 1.17 -10.16
N LEU A 105 -4.36 0.38 -11.21
CA LEU A 105 -3.39 -0.72 -11.15
C LEU A 105 -1.98 -0.21 -10.85
N PHE A 106 -1.55 0.89 -11.48
CA PHE A 106 -0.26 1.48 -11.19
C PHE A 106 -0.19 2.06 -9.77
N ALA A 107 -1.25 2.70 -9.27
CA ALA A 107 -1.28 3.21 -7.89
C ALA A 107 -1.13 2.06 -6.89
N LEU A 108 -1.89 0.98 -7.07
CA LEU A 108 -1.77 -0.24 -6.26
C LEU A 108 -0.38 -0.87 -6.39
N TYR A 109 0.21 -0.86 -7.57
CA TYR A 109 1.56 -1.37 -7.81
C TYR A 109 2.62 -0.57 -7.03
N ILE A 110 2.58 0.75 -7.10
CA ILE A 110 3.54 1.64 -6.45
C ILE A 110 3.41 1.57 -4.93
N GLU A 111 2.19 1.59 -4.39
CA GLU A 111 1.98 1.51 -2.94
C GLU A 111 2.51 0.21 -2.31
N ASN A 112 2.47 -0.89 -3.06
CA ASN A 112 2.94 -2.18 -2.57
C ASN A 112 4.46 -2.37 -2.68
N ILE A 113 5.09 -1.78 -3.71
CA ILE A 113 6.54 -1.91 -3.98
C ILE A 113 7.35 -0.84 -3.28
N TRP A 114 6.78 0.36 -3.17
CA TRP A 114 7.35 1.48 -2.44
C TRP A 114 6.40 1.93 -1.33
N PRO A 115 6.18 1.08 -0.31
CA PRO A 115 5.62 1.62 0.92
C PRO A 115 6.58 2.71 1.40
N GLY A 116 6.06 3.87 1.76
CA GLY A 116 6.87 4.96 2.30
C GLY A 116 7.60 4.57 3.59
N GLN A 117 8.01 5.57 4.38
CA GLN A 117 8.97 5.43 5.49
C GLN A 117 8.66 4.39 6.60
N TYR A 118 7.46 3.78 6.63
CA TYR A 118 7.02 2.87 7.69
C TYR A 118 6.35 1.56 7.21
N GLY A 119 6.25 1.31 5.90
CA GLY A 119 5.58 0.10 5.41
C GLY A 119 6.54 -1.00 4.97
N ILE A 120 6.12 -2.25 5.12
CA ILE A 120 6.89 -3.42 4.72
C ILE A 120 6.51 -3.74 3.27
N PRO A 121 7.47 -3.82 2.33
CA PRO A 121 7.18 -4.11 0.92
C PRO A 121 6.49 -5.47 0.80
N LYS A 122 5.35 -5.51 0.13
CA LYS A 122 4.56 -6.74 -0.10
C LYS A 122 4.86 -7.31 -1.49
N SER A 123 4.62 -8.61 -1.68
CA SER A 123 4.90 -9.28 -2.95
C SER A 123 4.01 -8.76 -4.10
N PHE A 124 4.53 -8.78 -5.32
CA PHE A 124 3.97 -8.16 -6.54
C PHE A 124 2.49 -8.49 -6.82
N TYR A 125 2.01 -9.69 -6.45
CA TYR A 125 0.65 -10.15 -6.73
C TYR A 125 -0.36 -9.86 -5.61
N TYR A 126 0.07 -9.23 -4.51
CA TYR A 126 -0.76 -8.94 -3.35
C TYR A 126 -2.06 -8.15 -3.63
N PRO A 127 -2.13 -7.14 -4.53
CA PRO A 127 -3.39 -6.44 -4.82
C PRO A 127 -4.44 -7.30 -5.53
N PHE A 128 -4.03 -8.41 -6.15
CA PHE A 128 -4.93 -9.38 -6.77
C PHE A 128 -5.38 -10.49 -5.81
N GLN A 129 -4.88 -10.51 -4.58
CA GLN A 129 -5.29 -11.49 -3.58
C GLN A 129 -6.56 -11.04 -2.87
N LEU A 130 -7.52 -11.97 -2.70
CA LEU A 130 -8.74 -11.72 -1.93
C LEU A 130 -8.46 -11.32 -0.47
N SER A 131 -7.30 -11.68 0.07
CA SER A 131 -6.83 -11.28 1.41
C SER A 131 -6.51 -9.79 1.56
N TYR A 132 -6.34 -9.05 0.45
CA TYR A 132 -6.25 -7.59 0.49
C TYR A 132 -7.62 -6.96 0.79
N TRP A 133 -8.66 -7.48 0.13
CA TRP A 133 -10.02 -6.93 0.17
C TRP A 133 -10.86 -7.46 1.33
N ARG A 134 -10.63 -8.72 1.71
CA ARG A 134 -11.13 -9.29 2.96
C ARG A 134 -10.05 -9.07 4.00
N GLY A 135 -10.27 -8.06 4.85
CA GLY A 135 -9.42 -7.81 6.02
C GLY A 135 -9.13 -9.11 6.76
N TYR A 136 -7.92 -9.20 7.31
CA TYR A 136 -7.42 -10.39 7.98
C TYR A 136 -8.37 -10.80 9.11
N THR A 137 -8.93 -12.00 9.00
CA THR A 137 -9.54 -12.67 10.14
C THR A 137 -8.43 -12.97 11.12
N THR A 138 -8.49 -12.39 12.32
CA THR A 138 -7.72 -12.85 13.46
C THR A 138 -8.09 -14.31 13.69
N SER A 139 -7.32 -15.23 13.13
CA SER A 139 -7.41 -16.62 13.54
C SER A 139 -6.95 -16.64 14.98
N ASN A 140 -7.87 -16.87 15.91
CA ASN A 140 -7.57 -17.22 17.28
C ASN A 140 -6.72 -18.49 17.22
N VAL A 141 -5.41 -18.34 17.13
CA VAL A 141 -4.49 -19.41 17.48
C VAL A 141 -4.70 -19.56 18.97
N HIS A 142 -5.53 -20.53 19.36
CA HIS A 142 -5.45 -21.07 20.70
C HIS A 142 -4.01 -21.55 20.86
N VAL A 143 -3.18 -20.71 21.48
CA VAL A 143 -1.96 -21.16 22.11
C VAL A 143 -2.48 -22.05 23.22
N SER A 144 -2.58 -23.35 22.93
CA SER A 144 -2.77 -24.37 23.95
C SER A 144 -1.71 -24.11 25.02
N ASP A 145 -2.15 -24.01 26.28
CA ASP A 145 -1.34 -23.76 27.49
C ASP A 145 -0.20 -24.78 27.72
N GLU A 146 0.09 -25.66 26.76
CA GLU A 146 1.10 -26.72 26.84
C GLU A 146 2.53 -26.28 26.47
N PHE A 147 2.80 -24.99 26.23
CA PHE A 147 4.16 -24.52 25.84
C PHE A 147 4.85 -23.59 26.84
N ILE A 148 4.36 -23.46 28.08
CA ILE A 148 4.97 -22.58 29.09
C ILE A 148 6.08 -23.28 29.91
N ASP A 149 6.22 -24.62 29.85
CA ASP A 149 6.97 -25.34 30.90
C ASP A 149 8.49 -25.56 30.71
N GLU A 150 9.17 -25.00 29.71
CA GLU A 150 10.61 -25.31 29.50
C GLU A 150 11.60 -24.13 29.47
N ALA A 151 11.18 -22.90 29.74
CA ALA A 151 12.10 -21.74 29.77
C ALA A 151 12.36 -21.16 31.18
N GLU A 152 11.88 -21.79 32.25
CA GLU A 152 11.88 -21.19 33.59
C GLU A 152 13.18 -21.38 34.38
N ASN A 153 14.19 -22.08 33.86
CA ASN A 153 15.28 -22.55 34.71
C ASN A 153 16.65 -21.93 34.46
N ASN A 154 16.79 -20.60 34.29
CA ASN A 154 18.13 -20.02 34.40
C ASN A 154 18.32 -18.56 34.83
N ASN A 155 17.31 -17.72 35.15
CA ASN A 155 17.58 -16.35 35.66
C ASN A 155 16.41 -15.74 36.47
N SER A 156 15.96 -16.40 37.54
CA SER A 156 14.87 -15.90 38.41
C SER A 156 15.20 -14.63 39.21
N ALA A 157 16.44 -14.14 39.16
CA ALA A 157 16.85 -12.91 39.87
C ALA A 157 16.66 -11.62 39.07
N ALA A 158 16.42 -11.70 37.75
CA ALA A 158 16.35 -10.53 36.85
C ALA A 158 14.92 -10.20 36.37
N PHE A 159 13.95 -11.05 36.67
CA PHE A 159 12.56 -10.91 36.23
C PHE A 159 11.63 -10.75 37.43
N GLU A 160 10.72 -9.79 37.36
CA GLU A 160 9.64 -9.66 38.34
C GLU A 160 8.61 -10.76 38.12
N SER A 161 8.03 -11.26 39.21
CA SER A 161 6.94 -12.22 39.16
C SER A 161 5.74 -11.66 38.40
N GLU A 162 5.05 -12.51 37.64
CA GLU A 162 3.91 -12.08 36.84
C GLU A 162 2.78 -11.50 37.74
N PRO A 163 2.26 -10.30 37.42
CA PRO A 163 1.16 -9.71 38.17
C PRO A 163 -0.14 -10.49 37.95
N VAL A 164 -0.64 -11.12 39.02
CA VAL A 164 -1.84 -11.99 39.01
C VAL A 164 -3.14 -11.24 38.69
N ASP A 165 -3.16 -9.92 38.90
CA ASP A 165 -4.37 -9.08 38.87
C ASP A 165 -4.42 -8.11 37.67
N LYS A 166 -3.65 -8.37 36.62
CA LYS A 166 -3.64 -7.53 35.42
C LYS A 166 -3.84 -8.35 34.16
N GLU A 167 -4.71 -7.84 33.29
CA GLU A 167 -4.94 -8.42 31.97
C GLU A 167 -3.71 -8.25 31.07
N LEU A 168 -3.31 -9.33 30.41
CA LEU A 168 -2.21 -9.34 29.45
C LEU A 168 -2.62 -8.53 28.21
N GLY A 169 -1.86 -7.48 27.89
CA GLY A 169 -2.11 -6.65 26.71
C GLY A 169 -1.29 -7.09 25.50
N VAL A 170 0.01 -7.27 25.67
CA VAL A 170 0.94 -7.70 24.62
C VAL A 170 1.90 -8.75 25.17
N GLN A 171 2.01 -9.88 24.50
CA GLN A 171 2.97 -10.93 24.80
C GLN A 171 3.95 -11.10 23.64
N LEU A 172 5.25 -11.06 23.95
CA LEU A 172 6.32 -11.40 23.05
C LEU A 172 6.94 -12.72 23.51
N ASN A 173 6.97 -13.73 22.65
CA ASN A 173 7.57 -15.04 22.95
C ASN A 173 8.68 -15.33 21.93
N ASN A 174 9.93 -15.36 22.40
CA ASN A 174 11.12 -15.69 21.64
C ASN A 174 11.23 -14.93 20.31
N VAL A 175 10.92 -13.62 20.32
CA VAL A 175 10.96 -12.80 19.10
C VAL A 175 12.38 -12.34 18.79
N SER A 176 12.75 -12.42 17.51
CA SER A 176 14.06 -12.03 17.01
C SER A 176 13.96 -11.13 15.78
N LYS A 177 14.88 -10.16 15.68
CA LYS A 177 14.99 -9.26 14.54
C LYS A 177 16.44 -9.13 14.09
N THR A 178 16.66 -9.48 12.83
CA THR A 178 17.92 -9.31 12.13
C THR A 178 17.72 -8.37 10.95
N TYR A 179 18.53 -7.33 10.85
CA TYR A 179 18.59 -6.46 9.67
C TYR A 179 19.70 -6.97 8.75
N SER A 180 19.31 -7.44 7.56
CA SER A 180 20.24 -7.81 6.50
C SER A 180 20.38 -6.64 5.52
N PHE A 181 21.63 -6.23 5.26
CA PHE A 181 21.94 -5.14 4.34
C PHE A 181 22.39 -5.71 3.00
N LEU A 182 21.43 -6.04 2.12
CA LEU A 182 21.71 -6.61 0.80
C LEU A 182 22.55 -5.71 -0.11
N LEU A 183 22.44 -4.39 0.05
CA LEU A 183 23.06 -3.41 -0.84
C LEU A 183 24.48 -2.97 -0.45
N ASN A 184 24.95 -3.26 0.77
CA ASN A 184 26.19 -2.67 1.29
C ASN A 184 27.27 -3.67 1.73
N ASN A 185 27.13 -4.96 1.39
CA ASN A 185 28.05 -6.03 1.79
C ASN A 185 28.38 -6.03 3.31
N ARG A 186 27.47 -5.48 4.13
CA ARG A 186 27.62 -5.41 5.59
C ARG A 186 27.09 -6.71 6.19
N PRO A 187 27.74 -7.24 7.22
CA PRO A 187 27.22 -8.42 7.92
C PRO A 187 25.82 -8.12 8.47
N PRO A 188 24.93 -9.12 8.52
CA PRO A 188 23.62 -8.97 9.13
C PRO A 188 23.76 -8.54 10.59
N VAL A 189 22.99 -7.54 10.99
CA VAL A 189 22.99 -7.01 12.36
C VAL A 189 21.79 -7.58 13.09
N HIS A 190 22.06 -8.39 14.12
CA HIS A 190 21.03 -8.88 15.04
C HIS A 190 20.66 -7.75 16.00
N ALA A 191 19.50 -7.15 15.80
CA ALA A 191 19.03 -6.03 16.61
C ALA A 191 18.27 -6.47 17.86
N VAL A 192 17.57 -7.61 17.80
CA VAL A 192 16.90 -8.27 18.93
C VAL A 192 17.04 -9.78 18.78
N GLN A 193 17.36 -10.49 19.86
CA GLN A 193 17.54 -11.94 19.88
C GLN A 193 16.75 -12.55 21.03
N ASN A 194 15.83 -13.48 20.71
CA ASN A 194 15.03 -14.27 21.65
C ASN A 194 14.44 -13.44 22.80
N LEU A 195 13.82 -12.31 22.47
CA LEU A 195 13.16 -11.47 23.47
C LEU A 195 11.83 -12.11 23.86
N SER A 196 11.67 -12.38 25.14
CA SER A 196 10.40 -12.82 25.74
C SER A 196 9.99 -11.84 26.82
N MET A 197 8.81 -11.22 26.69
CA MET A 197 8.28 -10.31 27.69
C MET A 197 6.76 -10.15 27.59
N ASN A 198 6.15 -9.93 28.76
CA ASN A 198 4.72 -9.67 28.91
C ASN A 198 4.50 -8.19 29.26
N ILE A 199 3.54 -7.54 28.59
CA ILE A 199 3.11 -6.17 28.84
C ILE A 199 1.62 -6.21 29.19
N TYR A 200 1.27 -5.60 30.32
CA TYR A 200 -0.07 -5.69 30.89
C TYR A 200 -0.86 -4.39 30.71
N HIS A 201 -2.19 -4.50 30.67
CA HIS A 201 -3.07 -3.34 30.60
C HIS A 201 -2.86 -2.41 31.81
N GLY A 202 -2.80 -1.10 31.56
CA GLY A 202 -2.59 -0.09 32.59
C GLY A 202 -1.19 -0.06 33.22
N GLN A 203 -0.22 -0.81 32.68
CA GLN A 203 1.18 -0.76 33.11
C GLN A 203 2.02 0.17 32.23
N LEU A 204 2.86 1.00 32.87
CA LEU A 204 3.87 1.77 32.16
C LEU A 204 5.16 0.93 32.05
N THR A 205 5.43 0.42 30.85
CA THR A 205 6.66 -0.33 30.54
C THR A 205 7.68 0.58 29.88
N ALA A 206 8.90 0.62 30.41
CA ALA A 206 10.01 1.40 29.85
C ALA A 206 11.16 0.47 29.41
N LEU A 207 11.69 0.68 28.21
CA LEU A 207 12.87 -0.03 27.70
C LEU A 207 14.13 0.82 27.94
N LEU A 208 15.06 0.32 28.74
CA LEU A 208 16.32 0.98 29.09
C LEU A 208 17.51 0.15 28.62
N GLY A 209 18.58 0.83 28.18
CA GLY A 209 19.78 0.16 27.66
C GLY A 209 20.67 1.11 26.86
N HIS A 210 21.88 0.67 26.53
CA HIS A 210 22.84 1.46 25.74
C HIS A 210 22.35 1.74 24.30
N ASN A 211 23.03 2.65 23.61
CA ASN A 211 22.78 2.90 22.18
C ASN A 211 23.07 1.63 21.38
N GLY A 212 22.13 1.20 20.54
CA GLY A 212 22.24 -0.06 19.78
C GLY A 212 21.69 -1.30 20.48
N ALA A 213 21.18 -1.21 21.72
CA ALA A 213 20.60 -2.34 22.46
C ALA A 213 19.26 -2.88 21.91
N GLY A 214 18.75 -2.37 20.78
CA GLY A 214 17.48 -2.85 20.20
C GLY A 214 16.19 -2.23 20.75
N LYS A 215 16.26 -1.16 21.55
CA LYS A 215 15.08 -0.48 22.14
C LYS A 215 14.06 -0.02 21.09
N SER A 216 14.48 0.84 20.15
CA SER A 216 13.61 1.35 19.08
C SER A 216 13.14 0.22 18.18
N THR A 217 13.99 -0.77 17.92
CA THR A 217 13.63 -1.96 17.14
C THR A 217 12.50 -2.75 17.81
N THR A 218 12.58 -2.95 19.13
CA THR A 218 11.54 -3.63 19.92
C THR A 218 10.21 -2.89 19.83
N ILE A 219 10.25 -1.56 19.99
CA ILE A 219 9.05 -0.72 19.83
C ILE A 219 8.49 -0.84 18.41
N SER A 220 9.32 -0.75 17.37
CA SER A 220 8.88 -0.88 15.97
C SER A 220 8.29 -2.25 15.64
N MET A 221 8.76 -3.32 16.30
CA MET A 221 8.15 -4.64 16.19
C MET A 221 6.76 -4.67 16.83
N ILE A 222 6.62 -4.13 18.05
CA ILE A 222 5.33 -4.04 18.75
C ILE A 222 4.35 -3.15 17.97
N THR A 223 4.78 -2.01 17.44
CA THR A 223 3.89 -1.11 16.67
C THR A 223 3.62 -1.57 15.24
N GLY A 224 4.12 -2.76 14.84
CA GLY A 224 3.89 -3.33 13.52
C GLY A 224 4.61 -2.62 12.35
N GLN A 225 5.57 -1.75 12.64
CA GLN A 225 6.36 -1.02 11.63
C GLN A 225 7.54 -1.84 11.09
N SER A 226 7.83 -2.99 11.70
CA SER A 226 8.89 -3.89 11.28
C SER A 226 8.47 -5.34 11.47
N SER A 227 8.72 -6.18 10.47
CA SER A 227 8.53 -7.63 10.61
C SER A 227 9.46 -8.19 11.69
N TYR A 228 9.05 -9.23 12.38
CA TYR A 228 9.90 -10.00 13.30
C TYR A 228 9.78 -11.50 12.98
N VAL A 229 10.69 -12.28 13.54
CA VAL A 229 10.67 -13.74 13.43
C VAL A 229 10.41 -14.32 14.81
N ILE A 230 9.46 -15.24 14.91
CA ILE A 230 9.27 -16.06 16.10
C ILE A 230 10.26 -17.22 16.02
N ALA A 231 11.17 -17.32 16.98
CA ALA A 231 12.11 -18.43 17.06
C ALA A 231 11.42 -19.64 17.69
N THR A 232 10.75 -20.46 16.87
CA THR A 232 10.33 -21.81 17.27
C THR A 232 11.45 -22.82 17.02
N PRO A 233 11.75 -23.74 17.96
CA PRO A 233 12.71 -24.82 17.73
C PRO A 233 12.29 -25.62 16.47
N GLY A 234 13.06 -25.48 15.38
CA GLY A 234 12.86 -26.26 14.15
C GLY A 234 12.02 -25.62 13.02
N GLN A 235 11.46 -24.41 13.19
CA GLN A 235 10.81 -23.67 12.08
C GLN A 235 11.07 -22.15 12.19
N TYR A 236 11.53 -21.54 11.10
CA TYR A 236 11.65 -20.07 10.98
C TYR A 236 10.39 -19.54 10.27
N LEU A 237 9.38 -19.12 11.02
CA LEU A 237 8.19 -18.48 10.44
C LEU A 237 8.42 -16.96 10.39
N ILE A 238 8.48 -16.39 9.19
CA ILE A 238 8.50 -14.94 8.97
C ILE A 238 7.06 -14.45 9.20
N THR A 239 6.74 -14.06 10.43
CA THR A 239 5.43 -13.49 10.74
C THR A 239 5.37 -12.03 10.29
N GLN A 240 4.41 -11.72 9.42
CA GLN A 240 4.03 -10.35 9.09
C GLN A 240 3.51 -9.62 10.36
N PRO A 241 3.54 -8.27 10.41
CA PRO A 241 3.41 -7.47 11.65
C PRO A 241 2.00 -7.45 12.29
N THR A 242 1.13 -8.41 11.99
CA THR A 242 -0.27 -8.44 12.46
C THR A 242 -0.58 -9.60 13.39
N ALA A 243 0.44 -10.19 14.02
CA ALA A 243 0.29 -11.17 15.09
C ALA A 243 0.60 -10.56 16.48
N LEU A 244 0.16 -9.33 16.72
CA LEU A 244 -0.14 -8.94 18.10
C LEU A 244 -1.49 -9.56 18.45
N GLN A 245 -1.44 -10.70 19.09
CA GLN A 245 -2.62 -11.35 19.65
C GLN A 245 -3.10 -10.49 20.82
N CYS A 246 -4.05 -9.60 20.56
CA CYS A 246 -4.87 -9.06 21.64
C CYS A 246 -5.64 -10.26 22.20
N VAL A 247 -5.36 -10.64 23.44
CA VAL A 247 -6.13 -11.66 24.13
C VAL A 247 -7.56 -11.13 24.23
N PRO A 248 -8.59 -11.87 23.75
CA PRO A 248 -9.96 -11.41 23.89
C PRO A 248 -10.33 -11.35 25.38
N LEU A 249 -10.93 -10.22 25.79
CA LEU A 249 -11.55 -10.05 27.10
C LEU A 249 -12.46 -11.26 27.40
N PRO A 250 -12.33 -11.93 28.56
CA PRO A 250 -13.35 -12.87 28.99
C PRO A 250 -14.65 -12.07 29.17
N MET A 251 -15.66 -12.36 28.35
CA MET A 251 -17.01 -11.85 28.58
C MET A 251 -17.49 -12.42 29.92
N MET A 252 -17.51 -11.58 30.95
CA MET A 252 -18.35 -11.79 32.14
C MET A 252 -19.83 -11.65 31.78
#